data_AF-A0A4S4BQ80-F1
#
_entry.id   AF-A0A4S4BQ80-F1
#
_cell.length_a   1.000
_cell.length_b   1.000
_cell.length_c   1.000
_cell.angle_alpha   90.00
_cell.angle_beta   90.00
_cell.angle_gamma   90.00
#
_symmetry.space_group_name_H-M   'P 1'
#
loop_
_entity.id
_entity.type
_entity.pdbx_description
1 polymer ?
#
loop_
_entity_poly.entity_id
_entity_poly.type
_entity_poly.pdbx_seq_one_letter_code
_entity_poly.pdbx_strand_id
1 'polypeptide(L)'
;MGSLKERGMEERARADVSFHNAYPESCDYLDGLRLKRYPAEAIAGMEPGGKLAAGFADGCEIRFASLSEFVNVTLFAEFQDGSALVYKGDHFCGRYELPKDRYTSIRLQEPPGFARTVPSCAGVRGFSREVWRIHLQHCGVVFCGIEASDHPVRVPRPDELPERTMLAYGSSITQGSSSLINTCGYVFTAGRLLGADVLNKGMGGSCVMERSAADSLARMDGWDFAWLELGVNMVRERFTVEQLRERTTYLLHTLLANHPEKMIFITSIFPNFHFGGQDERAVQTLRYMEAIKEVHRQAAHPRCVWIDSEQIMSDASWLSADLLHPSTEGHAAMGFRLAEKIGTCLPGIRGGETIANTRHPADGVHRLPGSE
;
A
#
# COMPACT_ATOMS: atom_id res chain seq x y z
N MET A 1 17.17 -25.27 3.85
CA MET A 1 17.03 -25.66 5.27
C MET A 1 17.85 -24.67 6.08
N GLY A 2 17.22 -23.61 6.60
CA GLY A 2 17.93 -22.57 7.35
C GLY A 2 18.47 -23.09 8.69
N SER A 3 19.62 -22.58 9.11
CA SER A 3 20.32 -23.01 10.34
C SER A 3 19.49 -22.73 11.60
N LEU A 4 19.73 -23.46 12.69
CA LEU A 4 19.06 -23.26 13.99
C LEU A 4 19.17 -21.81 14.50
N LYS A 5 20.23 -21.09 14.11
CA LYS A 5 20.45 -19.69 14.46
C LYS A 5 19.51 -18.74 13.70
N GLU A 6 19.28 -19.01 12.41
CA GLU A 6 18.33 -18.24 11.57
C GLU A 6 16.89 -18.36 12.08
N ARG A 7 16.47 -19.58 12.44
CA ARG A 7 15.14 -19.81 13.02
C ARG A 7 14.96 -19.07 14.34
N GLY A 8 15.99 -19.04 15.18
CA GLY A 8 15.93 -18.34 16.47
C GLY A 8 15.84 -16.82 16.36
N MET A 9 16.45 -16.19 15.34
CA MET A 9 16.32 -14.74 15.12
C MET A 9 14.93 -14.38 14.58
N GLU A 10 14.45 -15.13 13.59
CA GLU A 10 13.13 -14.88 13.02
C GLU A 10 12.01 -15.11 14.04
N GLU A 11 12.10 -16.17 14.85
CA GLU A 11 11.15 -16.44 15.94
C GLU A 11 11.15 -15.33 16.99
N ARG A 12 12.34 -14.82 17.38
CA ARG A 12 12.44 -13.68 18.31
C ARG A 12 11.86 -12.40 17.71
N ALA A 13 12.22 -12.07 16.48
CA ALA A 13 11.68 -10.90 15.80
C ALA A 13 10.14 -10.99 15.67
N ARG A 14 9.59 -12.14 15.31
CA ARG A 14 8.14 -12.37 15.20
C ARG A 14 7.41 -12.36 16.55
N ALA A 15 8.13 -12.58 17.66
CA ALA A 15 7.56 -12.44 19.00
C ALA A 15 7.41 -10.96 19.41
N ASP A 16 8.33 -10.11 18.96
CA ASP A 16 8.40 -8.70 19.36
C ASP A 16 7.72 -7.76 18.36
N VAL A 17 7.82 -8.03 17.06
CA VAL A 17 7.31 -7.16 15.98
C VAL A 17 6.51 -7.95 14.95
N SER A 18 5.52 -7.30 14.35
CA SER A 18 4.81 -7.81 13.18
C SER A 18 5.29 -7.07 11.93
N PHE A 19 5.61 -7.82 10.88
CA PHE A 19 5.96 -7.28 9.57
C PHE A 19 4.71 -7.27 8.68
N HIS A 20 4.24 -6.08 8.31
CA HIS A 20 3.09 -5.90 7.43
C HIS A 20 3.52 -5.59 6.01
N ASN A 21 2.78 -6.12 5.04
CA ASN A 21 3.08 -6.04 3.61
C ASN A 21 4.49 -6.54 3.23
N ALA A 22 5.12 -7.33 4.10
CA ALA A 22 6.50 -7.75 3.98
C ALA A 22 6.66 -9.27 4.21
N TYR A 23 7.61 -9.83 3.48
CA TYR A 23 8.09 -11.20 3.61
C TYR A 23 9.54 -11.12 4.12
N PRO A 24 9.74 -11.22 5.45
CA PRO A 24 11.08 -11.20 6.03
C PRO A 24 11.85 -12.47 5.64
N GLU A 25 13.11 -12.31 5.27
CA GLU A 25 14.04 -13.40 4.97
C GLU A 25 15.38 -13.13 5.65
N SER A 26 16.06 -14.16 6.16
CA SER A 26 17.40 -13.99 6.72
C SER A 26 18.37 -13.37 5.71
N CYS A 27 19.19 -12.42 6.17
CA CYS A 27 20.25 -11.84 5.35
C CYS A 27 21.53 -12.69 5.48
N ASP A 28 22.14 -13.06 4.35
CA ASP A 28 23.31 -13.96 4.33
C ASP A 28 24.59 -13.34 4.89
N TYR A 29 24.66 -12.00 4.93
CA TYR A 29 25.89 -11.27 5.24
C TYR A 29 25.74 -10.24 6.36
N LEU A 30 24.53 -10.06 6.90
CA LEU A 30 24.24 -9.24 8.08
C LEU A 30 23.35 -10.03 9.04
N ASP A 31 23.51 -9.83 10.33
CA ASP A 31 22.57 -10.36 11.33
C ASP A 31 21.28 -9.54 11.26
N GLY A 32 20.26 -10.08 10.57
CA GLY A 32 19.08 -9.30 10.21
C GLY A 32 18.08 -10.04 9.32
N LEU A 33 16.88 -9.46 9.22
CA LEU A 33 15.81 -9.90 8.33
C LEU A 33 15.64 -8.88 7.19
N ARG A 34 15.98 -9.28 5.95
CA ARG A 34 15.69 -8.51 4.75
C ARG A 34 14.18 -8.51 4.50
N LEU A 35 13.61 -7.33 4.33
CA LEU A 35 12.18 -7.14 4.12
C LEU A 35 11.88 -6.95 2.64
N LYS A 36 11.20 -7.94 2.03
CA LYS A 36 10.75 -7.88 0.63
C LYS A 36 9.24 -7.73 0.57
N ARG A 37 8.72 -7.07 -0.47
CA ARG A 37 7.26 -6.89 -0.62
C ARG A 37 6.57 -8.17 -1.11
N TYR A 38 7.29 -9.08 -1.75
CA TYR A 38 6.79 -10.37 -2.23
C TYR A 38 7.68 -11.51 -1.76
N PRO A 39 7.16 -12.74 -1.67
CA PRO A 39 7.98 -13.88 -1.27
C PRO A 39 8.95 -14.27 -2.41
N ALA A 40 10.11 -14.84 -2.06
CA ALA A 40 11.17 -15.17 -3.00
C ALA A 40 10.71 -15.99 -4.22
N GLU A 41 9.80 -16.96 -4.04
CA GLU A 41 9.30 -17.79 -5.13
C GLU A 41 8.47 -16.99 -6.15
N ALA A 42 7.73 -15.97 -5.70
CA ALA A 42 6.99 -15.09 -6.58
C ALA A 42 7.93 -14.20 -7.39
N ILE A 43 8.93 -13.62 -6.70
CA ILE A 43 9.96 -12.77 -7.29
C ILE A 43 10.73 -13.55 -8.36
N ALA A 44 11.10 -14.81 -8.10
CA ALA A 44 11.87 -15.62 -9.04
C ALA A 44 11.21 -15.73 -10.43
N GLY A 45 9.87 -15.77 -10.48
CA GLY A 45 9.08 -15.87 -11.71
C GLY A 45 8.69 -14.55 -12.37
N MET A 46 9.05 -13.40 -11.80
CA MET A 46 8.76 -12.07 -12.37
C MET A 46 9.78 -11.68 -13.46
N GLU A 47 9.42 -10.70 -14.28
CA GLU A 47 10.35 -10.05 -15.22
C GLU A 47 11.45 -9.28 -14.46
N PRO A 48 12.61 -8.95 -15.06
CA PRO A 48 13.71 -8.26 -14.37
C PRO A 48 13.29 -6.97 -13.64
N GLY A 49 12.42 -6.16 -14.24
CA GLY A 49 11.86 -4.97 -13.58
C GLY A 49 10.95 -5.31 -12.38
N GLY A 50 10.13 -6.35 -12.53
CA GLY A 50 9.28 -6.86 -11.44
C GLY A 50 10.09 -7.40 -10.27
N LYS A 51 11.20 -8.10 -10.56
CA LYS A 51 12.14 -8.58 -9.52
C LYS A 51 12.69 -7.45 -8.67
N LEU A 52 13.08 -6.35 -9.32
CA LEU A 52 13.60 -5.17 -8.63
C LEU A 52 12.50 -4.51 -7.78
N ALA A 53 11.34 -4.21 -8.39
CA ALA A 53 10.25 -3.52 -7.73
C ALA A 53 9.68 -4.32 -6.54
N ALA A 54 9.55 -5.64 -6.68
CA ALA A 54 9.05 -6.54 -5.65
C ALA A 54 10.07 -6.81 -4.53
N GLY A 55 11.36 -6.67 -4.82
CA GLY A 55 12.45 -6.84 -3.86
C GLY A 55 12.65 -5.64 -2.92
N PHE A 56 12.14 -4.46 -3.26
CA PHE A 56 12.24 -3.28 -2.40
C PHE A 56 11.15 -3.21 -1.34
N ALA A 57 11.48 -2.51 -0.24
CA ALA A 57 10.65 -2.42 0.95
C ALA A 57 9.59 -1.30 0.89
N ASP A 58 9.32 -0.66 -0.27
CA ASP A 58 8.28 0.38 -0.31
C ASP A 58 6.93 -0.15 0.19
N GLY A 59 6.34 0.57 1.14
CA GLY A 59 5.06 0.18 1.73
C GLY A 59 5.13 -1.07 2.64
N CYS A 60 6.31 -1.65 2.85
CA CYS A 60 6.55 -2.58 3.96
C CYS A 60 6.53 -1.79 5.27
N GLU A 61 6.00 -2.41 6.32
CA GLU A 61 5.84 -1.75 7.61
C GLU A 61 6.28 -2.67 8.75
N ILE A 62 7.05 -2.13 9.69
CA ILE A 62 7.39 -2.80 10.95
C ILE A 62 6.46 -2.23 12.02
N ARG A 63 5.74 -3.10 12.73
CA ARG A 63 4.76 -2.68 13.74
C ARG A 63 4.98 -3.39 15.05
N PHE A 64 4.75 -2.67 16.13
CA PHE A 64 4.83 -3.18 17.49
C PHE A 64 4.06 -2.27 18.43
N ALA A 65 3.87 -2.72 19.66
CA ALA A 65 3.37 -1.89 20.74
C ALA A 65 4.31 -2.01 21.95
N SER A 66 4.50 -0.92 22.67
CA SER A 66 5.25 -0.89 23.91
C SER A 66 4.81 0.30 24.75
N LEU A 67 4.90 0.16 26.07
CA LEU A 67 4.75 1.25 27.04
C LEU A 67 6.10 1.89 27.40
N SER A 68 7.19 1.41 26.82
CA SER A 68 8.54 1.88 27.10
C SER A 68 8.69 3.36 26.74
N GLU A 69 9.41 4.11 27.56
CA GLU A 69 9.68 5.53 27.29
C GLU A 69 10.47 5.70 26.00
N PHE A 70 11.45 4.81 25.77
CA PHE A 70 12.29 4.81 24.57
C PHE A 70 12.33 3.43 23.93
N VAL A 71 12.14 3.41 22.61
CA VAL A 71 12.36 2.21 21.79
C VAL A 71 13.31 2.56 20.66
N ASN A 72 14.37 1.78 20.47
CA ASN A 72 15.30 1.91 19.35
C ASN A 72 15.01 0.82 18.32
N VAL A 73 14.82 1.21 17.07
CA VAL A 73 14.71 0.28 15.94
C VAL A 73 15.91 0.46 15.03
N THR A 74 16.68 -0.60 14.82
CA THR A 74 17.89 -0.56 14.00
C THR A 74 17.63 -1.20 12.65
N LEU A 75 17.87 -0.41 11.59
CA LEU A 75 17.69 -0.80 10.20
C LEU A 75 19.00 -0.64 9.43
N PHE A 76 19.19 -1.42 8.37
CA PHE A 76 20.25 -1.24 7.39
C PHE A 76 19.65 -1.06 6.00
N ALA A 77 20.07 -0.02 5.28
CA ALA A 77 19.58 0.28 3.94
C ALA A 77 20.48 -0.37 2.87
N GLU A 78 19.88 -1.19 2.02
CA GLU A 78 20.55 -1.88 0.91
C GLU A 78 20.24 -1.20 -0.42
N PHE A 79 21.20 -1.30 -1.35
CA PHE A 79 21.13 -0.91 -2.76
C PHE A 79 21.07 0.60 -3.04
N GLN A 80 20.27 1.35 -2.29
CA GLN A 80 20.05 2.79 -2.48
C GLN A 80 19.61 3.49 -1.18
N ASP A 81 19.72 4.82 -1.18
CA ASP A 81 19.16 5.66 -0.12
C ASP A 81 17.64 5.52 -0.10
N GLY A 82 17.06 5.55 1.09
CA GLY A 82 15.62 5.57 1.26
C GLY A 82 15.23 6.30 2.55
N SER A 83 14.01 6.05 3.03
CA SER A 83 13.55 6.64 4.27
C SER A 83 12.58 5.74 5.02
N ALA A 84 12.48 5.99 6.32
CA ALA A 84 11.47 5.42 7.20
C ALA A 84 10.55 6.54 7.72
N LEU A 85 9.24 6.35 7.59
CA LEU A 85 8.23 7.21 8.18
C LEU A 85 7.68 6.56 9.44
N VAL A 86 7.75 7.28 10.55
CA VAL A 86 7.30 6.79 11.86
C VAL A 86 5.93 7.35 12.16
N TYR A 87 5.03 6.46 12.57
CA TYR A 87 3.72 6.79 13.09
C TYR A 87 3.49 6.13 14.45
N LYS A 88 2.67 6.79 15.28
CA LYS A 88 2.10 6.23 16.50
C LYS A 88 0.57 6.25 16.36
N GLY A 89 -0.04 5.08 16.28
CA GLY A 89 -1.38 4.89 15.71
C GLY A 89 -1.43 5.44 14.29
N ASP A 90 -2.34 6.38 14.06
CA ASP A 90 -2.48 7.08 12.76
C ASP A 90 -1.85 8.47 12.72
N HIS A 91 -1.02 8.79 13.71
CA HIS A 91 -0.37 10.09 13.86
C HIS A 91 1.09 10.04 13.38
N PHE A 92 1.45 10.90 12.44
CA PHE A 92 2.81 11.01 11.93
C PHE A 92 3.73 11.61 13.00
N CYS A 93 4.85 10.95 13.25
CA CYS A 93 5.86 11.38 14.22
C CYS A 93 7.09 12.00 13.54
N GLY A 94 7.49 11.47 12.38
CA GLY A 94 8.66 11.99 11.67
C GLY A 94 9.14 11.12 10.53
N ARG A 95 10.05 11.68 9.73
CA ARG A 95 10.76 11.02 8.64
C ARG A 95 12.24 10.89 9.00
N TYR A 96 12.80 9.71 8.77
CA TYR A 96 14.19 9.39 9.03
C TYR A 96 14.83 8.92 7.74
N GLU A 97 15.91 9.58 7.32
CA GLU A 97 16.66 9.14 6.15
C GLU A 97 17.42 7.84 6.47
N LEU A 98 17.47 6.96 5.48
CA LEU A 98 18.16 5.67 5.52
C LEU A 98 19.24 5.70 4.43
N PRO A 99 20.45 6.19 4.75
CA PRO A 99 21.53 6.24 3.76
C PRO A 99 21.97 4.84 3.37
N LYS A 100 22.24 4.64 2.08
CA LYS A 100 22.75 3.40 1.52
C LYS A 100 23.96 2.88 2.29
N ASP A 101 24.00 1.57 2.49
CA ASP A 101 25.09 0.82 3.10
C ASP A 101 25.42 1.28 4.54
N ARG A 102 24.42 1.81 5.26
CA ARG A 102 24.56 2.25 6.65
C ARG A 102 23.49 1.66 7.56
N TYR A 103 23.89 1.46 8.81
CA TYR A 103 22.97 1.26 9.92
C TYR A 103 22.38 2.60 10.36
N THR A 104 21.07 2.61 10.57
CA THR A 104 20.33 3.72 11.19
C THR A 104 19.56 3.18 12.37
N SER A 105 19.81 3.71 13.57
CA SER A 105 19.01 3.44 14.76
C SER A 105 18.03 4.58 14.98
N ILE A 106 16.74 4.28 14.81
CA ILE A 106 15.65 5.23 14.98
C ILE A 106 15.22 5.16 16.44
N ARG A 107 15.51 6.22 17.21
CA ARG A 107 15.06 6.37 18.59
C ARG A 107 13.65 6.94 18.61
N LEU A 108 12.73 6.16 19.15
CA LEU A 108 11.31 6.46 19.26
C LEU A 108 10.99 6.88 20.69
N GLN A 109 10.24 7.96 20.83
CA GLN A 109 9.72 8.46 22.10
C GLN A 109 8.30 8.96 21.86
N GLU A 110 7.38 8.65 22.78
CA GLU A 110 6.03 9.20 22.68
C GLU A 110 6.05 10.74 22.70
N PRO A 111 5.34 11.42 21.77
CA PRO A 111 5.28 12.87 21.77
C PRO A 111 4.67 13.43 23.07
N PRO A 112 5.16 14.57 23.61
CA PRO A 112 4.63 15.14 24.84
C PRO A 112 3.11 15.37 24.80
N GLY A 113 2.39 14.80 25.78
CA GLY A 113 0.94 14.95 25.90
C GLY A 113 0.10 14.10 24.95
N PHE A 114 0.73 13.22 24.16
CA PHE A 114 0.04 12.33 23.22
C PHE A 114 -0.93 11.40 23.93
N ALA A 115 -0.47 10.62 24.94
CA ALA A 115 -1.35 9.73 25.68
C ALA A 115 -2.44 10.44 26.51
N ARG A 116 -2.35 11.76 26.74
CA ARG A 116 -3.45 12.49 27.39
C ARG A 116 -4.51 12.96 26.40
N THR A 117 -4.10 13.22 25.16
CA THR A 117 -4.94 13.83 24.13
C THR A 117 -5.62 12.80 23.24
N VAL A 118 -4.87 11.76 22.85
CA VAL A 118 -5.37 10.71 21.97
C VAL A 118 -5.94 9.59 22.83
N PRO A 119 -7.26 9.31 22.77
CA PRO A 119 -7.86 8.24 23.55
C PRO A 119 -7.33 6.88 23.09
N SER A 120 -7.17 5.94 24.03
CA SER A 120 -6.87 4.55 23.68
C SER A 120 -8.04 3.99 22.88
N CYS A 121 -7.73 3.40 21.72
CA CYS A 121 -8.69 3.14 20.66
C CYS A 121 -9.15 1.68 20.70
N ALA A 122 -9.98 1.28 21.67
CA ALA A 122 -10.83 0.11 21.44
C ALA A 122 -11.95 0.54 20.47
N GLY A 123 -11.90 0.11 19.19
CA GLY A 123 -12.98 0.33 18.22
C GLY A 123 -12.93 1.63 17.39
N VAL A 124 -11.74 2.18 17.14
CA VAL A 124 -11.57 3.26 16.14
C VAL A 124 -11.34 2.62 14.76
N ARG A 125 -11.76 3.27 13.67
CA ARG A 125 -11.57 2.79 12.28
C ARG A 125 -10.10 2.54 11.87
N GLY A 126 -9.13 2.82 12.73
CA GLY A 126 -7.71 2.88 12.39
C GLY A 126 -6.84 2.19 13.42
N PHE A 127 -5.58 2.62 13.50
CA PHE A 127 -4.61 2.02 14.41
C PHE A 127 -4.72 2.63 15.80
N SER A 128 -4.65 1.78 16.84
CA SER A 128 -4.60 2.27 18.21
C SER A 128 -3.32 3.07 18.47
N ARG A 129 -3.44 4.08 19.34
CA ARG A 129 -2.34 4.97 19.72
C ARG A 129 -1.14 4.23 20.34
N GLU A 130 -1.33 3.02 20.86
CA GLU A 130 -0.28 2.19 21.44
C GLU A 130 0.62 1.57 20.37
N VAL A 131 0.14 1.49 19.12
CA VAL A 131 0.85 0.86 18.00
C VAL A 131 1.86 1.84 17.41
N TRP A 132 3.12 1.44 17.39
CA TRP A 132 4.18 2.06 16.61
C TRP A 132 4.25 1.42 15.22
N ARG A 133 4.51 2.24 14.22
CA ARG A 133 4.47 1.86 12.81
C ARG A 133 5.62 2.53 12.07
N ILE A 134 6.48 1.74 11.45
CA ILE A 134 7.64 2.21 10.69
C ILE A 134 7.44 1.82 9.23
N HIS A 135 7.02 2.78 8.42
CA HIS A 135 6.78 2.62 6.98
C HIS A 135 8.06 2.85 6.20
N LEU A 136 8.46 1.87 5.39
CA LEU A 136 9.69 1.90 4.62
C LEU A 136 9.44 2.39 3.19
N GLN A 137 10.37 3.19 2.66
CA GLN A 137 10.23 3.83 1.35
C GLN A 137 11.57 3.85 0.60
N HIS A 138 11.50 3.56 -0.70
CA HIS A 138 12.55 3.76 -1.69
C HIS A 138 13.89 3.07 -1.39
N CYS A 139 13.91 1.94 -0.69
CA CYS A 139 15.14 1.17 -0.47
C CYS A 139 14.87 -0.31 -0.22
N GLY A 140 15.91 -1.13 -0.39
CA GLY A 140 15.96 -2.43 0.27
C GLY A 140 16.29 -2.22 1.74
N VAL A 141 15.68 -2.97 2.65
CA VAL A 141 15.88 -2.79 4.09
C VAL A 141 16.10 -4.12 4.77
N VAL A 142 17.10 -4.17 5.64
CA VAL A 142 17.29 -5.23 6.63
C VAL A 142 16.90 -4.70 7.99
N PHE A 143 15.97 -5.37 8.66
CA PHE A 143 15.66 -5.16 10.08
C PHE A 143 16.71 -5.88 10.92
N CYS A 144 17.47 -5.13 11.71
CA CYS A 144 18.59 -5.65 12.49
C CYS A 144 18.22 -5.87 13.97
N GLY A 145 17.16 -5.24 14.46
CA GLY A 145 16.68 -5.46 15.82
C GLY A 145 15.86 -4.31 16.39
N ILE A 146 15.29 -4.58 17.56
CA ILE A 146 14.52 -3.63 18.35
C ILE A 146 14.91 -3.77 19.82
N GLU A 147 15.06 -2.64 20.51
CA GLU A 147 15.43 -2.58 21.92
C GLU A 147 14.55 -1.57 22.64
N ALA A 148 14.03 -1.93 23.80
CA ALA A 148 13.22 -1.06 24.66
C ALA A 148 13.89 -0.90 26.03
N SER A 149 13.77 0.28 26.63
CA SER A 149 14.51 0.62 27.85
C SER A 149 13.97 -0.02 29.13
N ASP A 150 12.65 -0.13 29.26
CA ASP A 150 11.98 -0.32 30.54
C ASP A 150 10.70 -1.19 30.49
N HIS A 151 10.13 -1.37 29.30
CA HIS A 151 8.98 -2.24 29.08
C HIS A 151 9.19 -3.13 27.87
N PRO A 152 8.62 -4.35 27.85
CA PRO A 152 8.75 -5.23 26.71
C PRO A 152 8.12 -4.62 25.46
N VAL A 153 8.63 -5.04 24.31
CA VAL A 153 8.00 -4.87 23.01
C VAL A 153 7.09 -6.07 22.79
N ARG A 154 5.96 -5.86 22.11
CA ARG A 154 5.07 -6.93 21.68
C ARG A 154 4.49 -6.63 20.31
N VAL A 155 4.05 -7.67 19.62
CA VAL A 155 3.19 -7.52 18.46
C VAL A 155 1.90 -6.76 18.82
N PRO A 156 1.35 -5.93 17.92
CA PRO A 156 0.04 -5.32 18.12
C PRO A 156 -1.04 -6.40 18.22
N ARG A 157 -2.04 -6.18 19.07
CA ARG A 157 -3.21 -7.07 19.15
C ARG A 157 -4.16 -6.81 17.98
N PRO A 158 -4.99 -7.79 17.58
CA PRO A 158 -5.96 -7.60 16.51
C PRO A 158 -6.93 -6.43 16.73
N ASP A 159 -7.31 -6.15 17.99
CA ASP A 159 -8.19 -5.02 18.36
C ASP A 159 -7.49 -3.65 18.35
N GLU A 160 -6.18 -3.63 18.13
CA GLU A 160 -5.37 -2.41 18.00
C GLU A 160 -5.08 -2.04 16.52
N LEU A 161 -5.55 -2.84 15.57
CA LEU A 161 -5.35 -2.69 14.13
C LEU A 161 -6.68 -2.36 13.43
N PRO A 162 -6.65 -1.79 12.20
CA PRO A 162 -7.86 -1.64 11.40
C PRO A 162 -8.59 -2.97 11.20
N GLU A 163 -9.92 -2.94 11.27
CA GLU A 163 -10.76 -4.16 11.19
C GLU A 163 -10.72 -4.83 9.81
N ARG A 164 -10.34 -4.09 8.77
CA ARG A 164 -10.30 -4.54 7.38
C ARG A 164 -8.91 -4.40 6.82
N THR A 165 -8.62 -5.20 5.79
CA THR A 165 -7.40 -5.09 5.00
C THR A 165 -7.73 -5.05 3.51
N MET A 166 -7.26 -4.01 2.83
CA MET A 166 -7.33 -3.84 1.38
C MET A 166 -6.04 -4.34 0.73
N LEU A 167 -6.15 -5.29 -0.19
CA LEU A 167 -5.09 -5.65 -1.11
C LEU A 167 -5.08 -4.67 -2.29
N ALA A 168 -4.01 -3.90 -2.48
CA ALA A 168 -3.87 -3.02 -3.64
C ALA A 168 -2.78 -3.53 -4.58
N TYR A 169 -3.12 -3.88 -5.82
CA TYR A 169 -2.17 -4.32 -6.85
C TYR A 169 -2.26 -3.43 -8.08
N GLY A 170 -1.12 -3.01 -8.61
CA GLY A 170 -1.07 -2.14 -9.78
C GLY A 170 0.32 -1.59 -10.08
N SER A 171 0.37 -0.51 -10.83
CA SER A 171 1.59 0.11 -11.34
C SER A 171 2.31 1.00 -10.31
N SER A 172 3.21 1.87 -10.79
CA SER A 172 3.83 2.95 -10.01
C SER A 172 2.79 3.87 -9.36
N ILE A 173 1.63 4.07 -10.00
CA ILE A 173 0.56 4.90 -9.45
C ILE A 173 0.03 4.28 -8.16
N THR A 174 -0.25 2.97 -8.19
CA THR A 174 -0.66 2.18 -7.02
C THR A 174 0.44 2.10 -5.97
N GLN A 175 1.71 2.01 -6.37
CA GLN A 175 2.85 2.08 -5.46
C GLN A 175 2.96 3.44 -4.74
N GLY A 176 2.45 4.53 -5.35
CA GLY A 176 2.46 5.88 -4.79
C GLY A 176 3.53 6.81 -5.39
N SER A 177 4.05 6.51 -6.58
CA SER A 177 5.03 7.37 -7.27
C SER A 177 4.49 8.79 -7.49
N SER A 178 5.35 9.78 -7.26
CA SER A 178 5.04 11.23 -7.32
C SER A 178 4.13 11.77 -6.20
N SER A 179 3.77 10.94 -5.22
CA SER A 179 3.38 11.45 -3.90
C SER A 179 4.60 11.98 -3.14
N LEU A 180 4.40 12.98 -2.28
CA LEU A 180 5.48 13.52 -1.43
C LEU A 180 6.06 12.46 -0.47
N ILE A 181 5.21 11.56 0.00
CA ILE A 181 5.52 10.37 0.79
C ILE A 181 4.54 9.26 0.42
N ASN A 182 4.99 8.00 0.31
CA ASN A 182 4.15 6.89 -0.18
C ASN A 182 2.86 6.68 0.62
N THR A 183 2.85 7.00 1.92
CA THR A 183 1.66 6.90 2.78
C THR A 183 0.57 7.95 2.47
N CYS A 184 0.89 8.96 1.65
CA CYS A 184 -0.09 9.87 1.04
C CYS A 184 -0.57 9.40 -0.34
N GLY A 185 -0.05 8.28 -0.86
CA GLY A 185 -0.54 7.65 -2.07
C GLY A 185 -2.02 7.30 -1.96
N TYR A 186 -2.73 7.35 -3.10
CA TYR A 186 -4.19 7.30 -3.12
C TYR A 186 -4.78 6.06 -2.44
N VAL A 187 -4.10 4.91 -2.51
CA VAL A 187 -4.55 3.66 -1.85
C VAL A 187 -4.44 3.73 -0.33
N PHE A 188 -3.44 4.41 0.22
CA PHE A 188 -3.31 4.59 1.66
C PHE A 188 -4.32 5.61 2.19
N THR A 189 -4.55 6.68 1.43
CA THR A 189 -5.64 7.64 1.71
C THR A 189 -7.00 6.94 1.71
N ALA A 190 -7.28 6.13 0.68
CA ALA A 190 -8.52 5.38 0.59
C ALA A 190 -8.67 4.36 1.73
N GLY A 191 -7.61 3.60 2.03
CA GLY A 191 -7.58 2.66 3.15
C GLY A 191 -7.93 3.33 4.47
N ARG A 192 -7.29 4.46 4.78
CA ARG A 192 -7.58 5.24 6.00
C ARG A 192 -9.05 5.67 6.09
N LEU A 193 -9.65 6.14 4.99
CA LEU A 193 -11.06 6.55 4.96
C LEU A 193 -12.04 5.37 5.11
N LEU A 194 -11.68 4.23 4.53
CA LEU A 194 -12.43 2.97 4.61
C LEU A 194 -12.25 2.25 5.95
N GLY A 195 -11.29 2.68 6.77
CA GLY A 195 -10.87 1.97 7.97
C GLY A 195 -10.21 0.61 7.66
N ALA A 196 -9.48 0.57 6.55
CA ALA A 196 -8.77 -0.59 6.07
C ALA A 196 -7.26 -0.35 6.13
N ASP A 197 -6.55 -1.34 6.64
CA ASP A 197 -5.12 -1.49 6.47
C ASP A 197 -4.79 -1.82 5.00
N VAL A 198 -3.61 -1.45 4.52
CA VAL A 198 -3.29 -1.55 3.08
C VAL A 198 -2.10 -2.47 2.85
N LEU A 199 -2.32 -3.55 2.10
CA LEU A 199 -1.27 -4.36 1.50
C LEU A 199 -0.97 -3.78 0.11
N ASN A 200 -0.06 -2.81 0.05
CA ASN A 200 0.31 -2.19 -1.22
C ASN A 200 1.32 -3.08 -1.96
N LYS A 201 0.84 -3.76 -3.01
CA LYS A 201 1.57 -4.64 -3.89
C LYS A 201 1.88 -3.97 -5.25
N GLY A 202 1.83 -2.64 -5.33
CA GLY A 202 2.16 -1.88 -6.53
C GLY A 202 3.60 -2.12 -7.00
N MET A 203 3.82 -2.18 -8.32
CA MET A 203 5.12 -2.42 -8.96
C MET A 203 5.43 -1.35 -10.00
N GLY A 204 6.30 -0.40 -9.64
CA GLY A 204 6.69 0.73 -10.48
C GLY A 204 7.29 0.29 -11.81
N GLY A 205 6.67 0.73 -12.91
CA GLY A 205 7.09 0.41 -14.27
C GLY A 205 7.00 -1.08 -14.67
N SER A 206 6.50 -1.94 -13.77
CA SER A 206 6.67 -3.39 -13.87
C SER A 206 5.41 -4.19 -13.54
N CYS A 207 4.26 -3.53 -13.37
CA CYS A 207 2.98 -4.22 -13.22
C CYS A 207 2.52 -4.79 -14.56
N VAL A 208 3.02 -5.98 -14.89
CA VAL A 208 2.70 -6.68 -16.13
C VAL A 208 1.95 -7.99 -15.90
N MET A 209 1.37 -8.17 -14.70
CA MET A 209 0.45 -9.28 -14.38
C MET A 209 1.05 -10.67 -14.63
N GLU A 210 2.32 -10.88 -14.23
CA GLU A 210 2.95 -12.20 -14.32
C GLU A 210 2.18 -13.24 -13.51
N ARG A 211 2.20 -14.49 -13.99
CA ARG A 211 1.54 -15.62 -13.29
C ARG A 211 2.09 -15.78 -11.87
N SER A 212 3.39 -15.63 -11.66
CA SER A 212 3.99 -15.73 -10.32
C SER A 212 3.48 -14.65 -9.36
N ALA A 213 3.20 -13.44 -9.84
CA ALA A 213 2.58 -12.39 -9.06
C ALA A 213 1.12 -12.76 -8.73
N ALA A 214 0.32 -13.12 -9.75
CA ALA A 214 -1.07 -13.52 -9.57
C ALA A 214 -1.23 -14.69 -8.58
N ASP A 215 -0.42 -15.74 -8.74
CA ASP A 215 -0.43 -16.92 -7.87
C ASP A 215 -0.01 -16.58 -6.44
N SER A 216 0.94 -15.66 -6.26
CA SER A 216 1.35 -15.18 -4.94
C SER A 216 0.22 -14.40 -4.26
N LEU A 217 -0.46 -13.52 -4.98
CA LEU A 217 -1.59 -12.75 -4.44
C LEU A 217 -2.77 -13.65 -4.07
N ALA A 218 -3.05 -14.67 -4.88
CA ALA A 218 -4.14 -15.61 -4.65
C ALA A 218 -3.88 -16.64 -3.54
N ARG A 219 -2.60 -16.87 -3.16
CA ARG A 219 -2.25 -17.66 -1.97
C ARG A 219 -2.25 -16.83 -0.69
N MET A 220 -2.33 -15.50 -0.79
CA MET A 220 -2.23 -14.61 0.35
C MET A 220 -3.58 -14.55 1.08
N ASP A 221 -3.57 -14.88 2.36
CA ASP A 221 -4.72 -14.69 3.24
C ASP A 221 -4.66 -13.33 3.95
N GLY A 222 -5.67 -13.02 4.75
CA GLY A 222 -5.67 -11.84 5.65
C GLY A 222 -6.10 -10.51 5.02
N TRP A 223 -6.44 -10.48 3.73
CA TRP A 223 -7.13 -9.34 3.11
C TRP A 223 -8.63 -9.60 2.94
N ASP A 224 -9.45 -8.55 3.05
CA ASP A 224 -10.92 -8.59 2.98
C ASP A 224 -11.46 -8.26 1.59
N PHE A 225 -10.81 -7.32 0.89
CA PHE A 225 -11.15 -6.93 -0.48
C PHE A 225 -9.90 -6.47 -1.25
N ALA A 226 -9.98 -6.48 -2.57
CA ALA A 226 -8.87 -6.12 -3.44
C ALA A 226 -9.20 -4.95 -4.36
N TRP A 227 -8.20 -4.13 -4.65
CA TRP A 227 -8.19 -3.08 -5.66
C TRP A 227 -7.11 -3.38 -6.70
N LEU A 228 -7.52 -3.52 -7.96
CA LEU A 228 -6.64 -3.86 -9.09
C LEU A 228 -6.62 -2.70 -10.09
N GLU A 229 -5.48 -2.05 -10.24
CA GLU A 229 -5.22 -1.03 -11.25
C GLU A 229 -4.28 -1.57 -12.33
N LEU A 230 -4.79 -1.77 -13.54
CA LEU A 230 -4.12 -2.60 -14.54
C LEU A 230 -3.87 -1.87 -15.87
N GLY A 231 -2.80 -2.29 -16.54
CA GLY A 231 -2.59 -2.06 -17.98
C GLY A 231 -1.52 -1.05 -18.35
N VAL A 232 -1.29 0.00 -17.55
CA VAL A 232 -0.43 1.14 -17.97
C VAL A 232 1.01 0.74 -18.29
N ASN A 233 1.57 -0.26 -17.60
CA ASN A 233 2.93 -0.75 -17.89
C ASN A 233 3.01 -1.70 -19.09
N MET A 234 1.87 -2.21 -19.57
CA MET A 234 1.81 -3.10 -20.72
C MET A 234 1.53 -2.37 -22.05
N VAL A 235 1.08 -1.11 -22.02
CA VAL A 235 0.91 -0.29 -23.24
C VAL A 235 2.26 0.05 -23.90
N ARG A 236 3.37 -0.01 -23.15
CA ARG A 236 4.71 0.13 -23.71
C ARG A 236 4.92 -0.97 -24.76
N GLU A 237 5.63 -0.68 -25.86
CA GLU A 237 5.81 -1.47 -27.12
C GLU A 237 6.23 -2.96 -26.98
N ARG A 238 6.29 -3.49 -25.75
CA ARG A 238 6.70 -4.83 -25.39
C ARG A 238 5.58 -5.88 -25.43
N PHE A 239 4.31 -5.48 -25.30
CA PHE A 239 3.20 -6.43 -25.21
C PHE A 239 2.18 -6.22 -26.34
N THR A 240 1.41 -7.27 -26.63
CA THR A 240 0.21 -7.18 -27.47
C THR A 240 -1.06 -7.12 -26.62
N VAL A 241 -2.18 -6.72 -27.22
CA VAL A 241 -3.50 -6.71 -26.57
C VAL A 241 -3.90 -8.12 -26.13
N GLU A 242 -3.52 -9.15 -26.90
CA GLU A 242 -3.80 -10.55 -26.60
C GLU A 242 -3.01 -11.03 -25.37
N GLN A 243 -1.73 -10.63 -25.25
CA GLN A 243 -0.93 -10.93 -24.07
C GLN A 243 -1.48 -10.22 -22.82
N LEU A 244 -1.90 -8.97 -22.95
CA LEU A 244 -2.61 -8.25 -21.88
C LEU A 244 -3.88 -9.00 -21.46
N ARG A 245 -4.68 -9.44 -22.45
CA ARG A 245 -5.92 -10.19 -22.21
C ARG A 245 -5.65 -11.50 -21.48
N GLU A 246 -4.67 -12.27 -21.93
CA GLU A 246 -4.28 -13.54 -21.29
C GLU A 246 -3.89 -13.32 -19.83
N ARG A 247 -3.02 -12.34 -19.57
CA ARG A 247 -2.52 -12.07 -18.22
C ARG A 247 -3.59 -11.50 -17.29
N THR A 248 -4.44 -10.61 -17.80
CA THR A 248 -5.60 -10.10 -17.05
C THR A 248 -6.56 -11.23 -16.70
N THR A 249 -6.85 -12.12 -17.67
CA THR A 249 -7.73 -13.27 -17.46
C THR A 249 -7.16 -14.19 -16.39
N TYR A 250 -5.86 -14.51 -16.48
CA TYR A 250 -5.21 -15.35 -15.49
C TYR A 250 -5.25 -14.72 -14.09
N LEU A 251 -4.84 -13.46 -13.95
CA LEU A 251 -4.88 -12.76 -12.66
C LEU A 251 -6.28 -12.80 -12.05
N LEU A 252 -7.30 -12.40 -12.82
CA LEU A 252 -8.65 -12.28 -12.31
C LEU A 252 -9.26 -13.65 -11.97
N HIS A 253 -9.12 -14.65 -12.84
CA HIS A 253 -9.65 -15.99 -12.60
C HIS A 253 -8.95 -16.65 -11.41
N THR A 254 -7.63 -16.50 -11.28
CA THR A 254 -6.88 -17.08 -10.16
C THR A 254 -7.30 -16.45 -8.83
N LEU A 255 -7.49 -15.13 -8.76
CA LEU A 255 -7.98 -14.47 -7.55
C LEU A 255 -9.42 -14.89 -7.21
N LEU A 256 -10.33 -14.89 -8.19
CA LEU A 256 -11.74 -15.27 -7.97
C LEU A 256 -11.91 -16.74 -7.60
N ALA A 257 -11.08 -17.63 -8.13
CA ALA A 257 -11.12 -19.05 -7.80
C ALA A 257 -10.63 -19.35 -6.38
N ASN A 258 -9.62 -18.62 -5.89
CA ASN A 258 -9.07 -18.81 -4.54
C ASN A 258 -9.84 -18.02 -3.47
N HIS A 259 -10.49 -16.91 -3.85
CA HIS A 259 -11.24 -16.05 -2.94
C HIS A 259 -12.64 -15.69 -3.49
N PRO A 260 -13.50 -16.69 -3.75
CA PRO A 260 -14.83 -16.46 -4.33
C PRO A 260 -15.75 -15.62 -3.44
N GLU A 261 -15.44 -15.47 -2.16
CA GLU A 261 -16.17 -14.70 -1.16
C GLU A 261 -15.77 -13.22 -1.10
N LYS A 262 -14.58 -12.85 -1.58
CA LYS A 262 -14.03 -11.50 -1.43
C LYS A 262 -14.44 -10.58 -2.58
N MET A 263 -14.58 -9.29 -2.27
CA MET A 263 -14.84 -8.28 -3.29
C MET A 263 -13.53 -7.91 -4.00
N ILE A 264 -13.55 -7.94 -5.33
CA ILE A 264 -12.45 -7.50 -6.18
C ILE A 264 -12.93 -6.32 -7.01
N PHE A 265 -12.35 -5.16 -6.75
CA PHE A 265 -12.56 -3.94 -7.51
C PHE A 265 -11.45 -3.82 -8.56
N ILE A 266 -11.83 -3.57 -9.80
CA ILE A 266 -10.91 -3.49 -10.92
C ILE A 266 -11.13 -2.20 -11.71
N THR A 267 -10.03 -1.54 -12.05
CA THR A 267 -9.98 -0.43 -12.99
C THR A 267 -8.95 -0.71 -14.08
N SER A 268 -9.08 0.03 -15.18
CA SER A 268 -8.04 0.15 -16.18
C SER A 268 -7.19 1.42 -15.98
N ILE A 269 -6.46 1.78 -17.02
CA ILE A 269 -5.53 2.89 -17.13
C ILE A 269 -6.21 4.20 -16.79
N PHE A 270 -5.63 4.96 -15.86
CA PHE A 270 -6.08 6.32 -15.54
C PHE A 270 -5.77 7.32 -16.66
N PRO A 271 -6.62 8.33 -16.90
CA PRO A 271 -6.41 9.37 -17.92
C PRO A 271 -5.04 10.08 -17.84
N ASN A 272 -4.11 9.79 -18.74
CA ASN A 272 -2.75 10.33 -18.72
C ASN A 272 -2.29 10.81 -20.11
N PHE A 273 -1.00 11.12 -20.30
CA PHE A 273 -0.48 11.61 -21.58
C PHE A 273 -0.72 10.63 -22.75
N HIS A 274 -0.96 9.35 -22.48
CA HIS A 274 -1.38 8.39 -23.51
C HIS A 274 -2.74 8.71 -24.14
N PHE A 275 -3.51 9.65 -23.59
CA PHE A 275 -4.81 10.09 -24.11
C PHE A 275 -4.73 11.40 -24.91
N GLY A 276 -3.57 12.07 -24.95
CA GLY A 276 -3.42 13.45 -25.41
C GLY A 276 -3.46 13.70 -26.93
N GLY A 277 -3.92 12.76 -27.75
CA GLY A 277 -3.93 12.91 -29.21
C GLY A 277 -4.78 11.89 -29.97
N GLN A 278 -4.79 12.01 -31.30
CA GLN A 278 -5.34 10.99 -32.21
C GLN A 278 -4.25 10.08 -32.81
N ASP A 279 -3.11 9.97 -32.12
CA ASP A 279 -2.01 9.14 -32.57
C ASP A 279 -2.28 7.64 -32.30
N GLU A 280 -1.44 6.79 -32.89
CA GLU A 280 -1.55 5.33 -32.75
C GLU A 280 -1.50 4.87 -31.28
N ARG A 281 -0.85 5.65 -30.41
CA ARG A 281 -0.69 5.33 -28.99
C ARG A 281 -1.97 5.54 -28.20
N ALA A 282 -2.71 6.61 -28.49
CA ALA A 282 -4.04 6.80 -27.91
C ALA A 282 -5.01 5.70 -28.33
N VAL A 283 -5.02 5.33 -29.62
CA VAL A 283 -5.83 4.22 -30.14
C VAL A 283 -5.42 2.90 -29.48
N GLN A 284 -4.13 2.65 -29.32
CA GLN A 284 -3.62 1.46 -28.63
C GLN A 284 -4.08 1.43 -27.17
N THR A 285 -3.95 2.53 -26.44
CA THR A 285 -4.38 2.64 -25.04
C THR A 285 -5.86 2.29 -24.88
N LEU A 286 -6.72 2.83 -25.75
CA LEU A 286 -8.14 2.49 -25.75
C LEU A 286 -8.41 1.00 -26.02
N ARG A 287 -7.68 0.39 -26.95
CA ARG A 287 -7.78 -1.07 -27.21
C ARG A 287 -7.39 -1.90 -25.98
N TYR A 288 -6.36 -1.47 -25.25
CA TYR A 288 -5.92 -2.13 -24.02
C TYR A 288 -6.96 -2.01 -22.91
N MET A 289 -7.52 -0.81 -22.71
CA MET A 289 -8.58 -0.58 -21.74
C MET A 289 -9.81 -1.43 -22.04
N GLU A 290 -10.22 -1.47 -23.31
CA GLU A 290 -11.36 -2.28 -23.75
C GLU A 290 -11.11 -3.77 -23.56
N ALA A 291 -9.88 -4.24 -23.80
CA ALA A 291 -9.53 -5.64 -23.55
C ALA A 291 -9.65 -6.03 -22.06
N ILE A 292 -9.22 -5.17 -21.13
CA ILE A 292 -9.39 -5.40 -19.69
C ILE A 292 -10.88 -5.38 -19.32
N LYS A 293 -11.64 -4.43 -19.86
CA LYS A 293 -13.10 -4.32 -19.62
C LYS A 293 -13.84 -5.54 -20.15
N GLU A 294 -13.44 -6.07 -21.31
CA GLU A 294 -13.98 -7.32 -21.86
C GLU A 294 -13.67 -8.52 -20.96
N VAL A 295 -12.44 -8.65 -20.43
CA VAL A 295 -12.10 -9.72 -19.48
C VAL A 295 -12.97 -9.64 -18.21
N HIS A 296 -13.18 -8.44 -17.67
CA HIS A 296 -14.11 -8.24 -16.55
C HIS A 296 -15.53 -8.69 -16.89
N ARG A 297 -16.05 -8.27 -18.06
CA ARG A 297 -17.40 -8.65 -18.53
C ARG A 297 -17.53 -10.17 -18.71
N GLN A 298 -16.50 -10.84 -19.22
CA GLN A 298 -16.45 -12.29 -19.41
C GLN A 298 -16.38 -13.07 -18.10
N ALA A 299 -15.66 -12.55 -17.10
CA ALA A 299 -15.62 -13.16 -15.77
C ALA A 299 -17.00 -13.19 -15.12
N ALA A 300 -17.86 -12.19 -15.42
CA ALA A 300 -19.27 -12.11 -15.04
C ALA A 300 -19.56 -12.47 -13.56
N HIS A 301 -18.60 -12.17 -12.67
CA HIS A 301 -18.64 -12.59 -11.28
C HIS A 301 -19.29 -11.49 -10.41
N PRO A 302 -20.28 -11.81 -9.56
CA PRO A 302 -21.02 -10.80 -8.78
C PRO A 302 -20.15 -10.05 -7.77
N ARG A 303 -19.00 -10.62 -7.38
CA ARG A 303 -18.03 -9.97 -6.49
C ARG A 303 -16.84 -9.32 -7.23
N CYS A 304 -16.88 -9.27 -8.56
CA CYS A 304 -15.91 -8.54 -9.35
C CYS A 304 -16.54 -7.26 -9.90
N VAL A 305 -16.17 -6.11 -9.32
CA VAL A 305 -16.80 -4.82 -9.59
C VAL A 305 -15.87 -3.96 -10.43
N TRP A 306 -16.37 -3.53 -11.58
CA TRP A 306 -15.69 -2.55 -12.42
C TRP A 306 -15.88 -1.14 -11.88
N ILE A 307 -14.79 -0.38 -11.80
CA ILE A 307 -14.81 1.07 -11.53
C ILE A 307 -14.10 1.73 -12.71
N ASP A 308 -14.80 2.62 -13.43
CA ASP A 308 -14.18 3.35 -14.54
C ASP A 308 -13.08 4.27 -14.01
N SER A 309 -11.94 4.30 -14.69
CA SER A 309 -10.75 5.01 -14.24
C SER A 309 -10.97 6.52 -14.10
N GLU A 310 -11.82 7.11 -14.95
CA GLU A 310 -12.25 8.52 -14.88
C GLU A 310 -13.05 8.85 -13.60
N GLN A 311 -13.72 7.87 -13.00
CA GLN A 311 -14.43 8.10 -11.74
C GLN A 311 -13.46 8.29 -10.56
N ILE A 312 -12.22 7.82 -10.70
CA ILE A 312 -11.16 7.99 -9.70
C ILE A 312 -10.29 9.21 -10.06
N MET A 313 -9.89 9.35 -11.31
CA MET A 313 -9.04 10.44 -11.78
C MET A 313 -9.66 11.10 -13.01
N SER A 314 -10.25 12.28 -12.83
CA SER A 314 -11.03 12.97 -13.89
C SER A 314 -10.43 14.31 -14.34
N ASP A 315 -9.34 14.74 -13.72
CA ASP A 315 -8.79 16.09 -13.89
C ASP A 315 -7.31 15.99 -14.23
N ALA A 316 -6.93 16.50 -15.40
CA ALA A 316 -5.56 16.47 -15.87
C ALA A 316 -4.62 17.34 -15.02
N SER A 317 -5.15 18.34 -14.28
CA SER A 317 -4.35 19.14 -13.34
C SER A 317 -3.85 18.34 -12.13
N TRP A 318 -4.38 17.13 -11.93
CA TRP A 318 -3.95 16.21 -10.87
C TRP A 318 -2.72 15.41 -11.26
N LEU A 319 -2.25 15.51 -12.51
CA LEU A 319 -1.03 14.87 -12.96
C LEU A 319 0.19 15.71 -12.55
N SER A 320 1.28 15.01 -12.30
CA SER A 320 2.61 15.61 -12.18
C SER A 320 3.10 16.09 -13.55
N ALA A 321 4.25 16.77 -13.59
CA ALA A 321 4.82 17.31 -14.83
C ALA A 321 5.14 16.26 -15.89
N ASP A 322 5.25 14.97 -15.52
CA ASP A 322 5.41 13.87 -16.48
C ASP A 322 4.11 13.44 -17.18
N LEU A 323 2.98 14.03 -16.77
CA LEU A 323 1.65 13.78 -17.30
C LEU A 323 1.21 12.30 -17.20
N LEU A 324 1.84 11.52 -16.33
CA LEU A 324 1.55 10.10 -16.10
C LEU A 324 1.17 9.82 -14.65
N HIS A 325 2.04 10.24 -13.73
CA HIS A 325 1.83 10.00 -12.32
C HIS A 325 1.00 11.12 -11.72
N PRO A 326 0.07 10.83 -10.79
CA PRO A 326 -0.60 11.86 -10.04
C PRO A 326 0.38 12.70 -9.22
N SER A 327 0.09 13.99 -9.03
CA SER A 327 0.75 14.82 -8.04
C SER A 327 0.36 14.40 -6.62
N THR A 328 0.90 15.07 -5.61
CA THR A 328 0.48 14.83 -4.21
C THR A 328 -1.00 15.16 -4.01
N GLU A 329 -1.48 16.28 -4.58
CA GLU A 329 -2.88 16.68 -4.57
C GLU A 329 -3.74 15.70 -5.38
N GLY A 330 -3.23 15.23 -6.51
CA GLY A 330 -3.89 14.21 -7.32
C GLY A 330 -4.10 12.90 -6.57
N HIS A 331 -3.06 12.42 -5.87
CA HIS A 331 -3.17 11.24 -5.01
C HIS A 331 -4.19 11.43 -3.89
N ALA A 332 -4.24 12.60 -3.26
CA ALA A 332 -5.24 12.90 -2.23
C ALA A 332 -6.67 12.81 -2.82
N ALA A 333 -6.92 13.51 -3.93
CA ALA A 333 -8.24 13.55 -4.56
C ALA A 333 -8.69 12.17 -5.07
N MET A 334 -7.79 11.41 -5.69
CA MET A 334 -8.04 10.02 -6.10
C MET A 334 -8.36 9.12 -4.90
N GLY A 335 -7.70 9.32 -3.77
CA GLY A 335 -7.94 8.54 -2.55
C GLY A 335 -9.34 8.74 -1.99
N PHE A 336 -9.82 9.98 -1.94
CA PHE A 336 -11.21 10.28 -1.53
C PHE A 336 -12.23 9.61 -2.47
N ARG A 337 -12.04 9.73 -3.78
CA ARG A 337 -12.94 9.11 -4.77
C ARG A 337 -12.93 7.59 -4.71
N LEU A 338 -11.76 6.98 -4.54
CA LEU A 338 -11.67 5.53 -4.40
C LEU A 338 -12.40 5.04 -3.15
N ALA A 339 -12.23 5.72 -2.02
CA ALA A 339 -12.94 5.40 -0.79
C ALA A 339 -14.46 5.54 -0.93
N GLU A 340 -14.93 6.60 -1.60
CA GLU A 340 -16.35 6.78 -1.89
C GLU A 340 -16.89 5.60 -2.71
N LYS A 341 -16.25 5.28 -3.85
CA LYS A 341 -16.71 4.23 -4.76
C LYS A 341 -16.71 2.86 -4.11
N ILE A 342 -15.61 2.46 -3.48
CA ILE A 342 -15.51 1.17 -2.79
C ILE A 342 -16.48 1.13 -1.60
N GLY A 343 -16.59 2.21 -0.83
CA GLY A 343 -17.45 2.30 0.35
C GLY A 343 -18.93 2.06 0.02
N THR A 344 -19.41 2.47 -1.15
CA THR A 344 -20.79 2.18 -1.58
C THR A 344 -21.06 0.70 -1.88
N CYS A 345 -20.01 -0.10 -2.10
CA CYS A 345 -20.12 -1.51 -2.44
C CYS A 345 -19.83 -2.45 -1.26
N LEU A 346 -19.28 -1.93 -0.15
CA LEU A 346 -18.90 -2.74 1.00
C LEU A 346 -19.93 -2.62 2.14
N PRO A 347 -20.61 -3.71 2.53
CA PRO A 347 -21.58 -3.69 3.61
C PRO A 347 -20.90 -3.35 4.95
N GLY A 348 -21.55 -2.52 5.76
CA GLY A 348 -21.08 -2.15 7.11
C GLY A 348 -20.10 -0.97 7.17
N ILE A 349 -19.63 -0.45 6.04
CA ILE A 349 -18.82 0.77 6.01
C ILE A 349 -19.76 1.98 6.09
N ARG A 350 -19.94 2.56 7.29
CA ARG A 350 -20.70 3.82 7.52
C ARG A 350 -20.04 5.06 6.87
N GLY A 351 -19.22 4.89 5.83
CA GLY A 351 -18.49 5.95 5.12
C GLY A 351 -19.18 6.39 3.83
N GLY A 352 -19.99 5.52 3.20
CA GLY A 352 -20.73 5.88 1.99
C GLY A 352 -21.76 6.99 2.21
N GLU A 353 -22.43 7.01 3.36
CA GLU A 353 -23.43 8.03 3.69
C GLU A 353 -22.82 9.38 4.13
N THR A 354 -21.59 9.37 4.67
CA THR A 354 -20.94 10.57 5.24
C THR A 354 -20.03 11.29 4.23
N ILE A 355 -19.35 10.55 3.34
CA ILE A 355 -18.49 11.15 2.30
C ILE A 355 -19.33 11.86 1.24
N ALA A 356 -20.51 11.32 0.89
CA ALA A 356 -21.45 11.95 -0.04
C ALA A 356 -22.09 13.26 0.49
N ASN A 357 -21.99 13.52 1.81
CA ASN A 357 -22.69 14.63 2.47
C ASN A 357 -21.77 15.80 2.88
N THR A 358 -20.47 15.78 2.56
CA THR A 358 -19.61 16.97 2.70
C THR A 358 -19.85 17.93 1.53
N ARG A 359 -21.04 18.53 1.46
CA ARG A 359 -21.18 19.84 0.83
C ARG A 359 -20.39 20.84 1.69
N HIS A 360 -19.66 21.74 1.03
CA HIS A 360 -18.94 22.85 1.63
C HIS A 360 -19.69 23.43 2.85
N PRO A 361 -19.06 23.56 4.03
CA PRO A 361 -19.57 24.49 5.03
C PRO A 361 -19.28 25.90 4.51
N ALA A 362 -20.15 26.40 3.64
CA ALA A 362 -20.41 27.83 3.64
C ALA A 362 -21.14 28.12 4.95
N ASP A 363 -20.62 29.08 5.70
CA ASP A 363 -21.20 29.67 6.92
C ASP A 363 -20.99 28.87 8.22
N GLY A 364 -19.84 29.11 8.85
CA GLY A 364 -19.56 28.67 10.20
C GLY A 364 -18.27 29.26 10.76
N VAL A 365 -18.14 30.59 10.76
CA VAL A 365 -17.05 31.26 11.47
C VAL A 365 -17.23 31.02 12.97
N HIS A 366 -16.53 30.03 13.52
CA HIS A 366 -16.30 29.94 14.95
C HIS A 366 -15.42 31.12 15.37
N ARG A 367 -16.04 32.15 15.97
CA ARG A 367 -15.29 33.14 16.75
C ARG A 367 -14.69 32.43 17.96
N LEU A 368 -13.38 32.53 18.11
CA LEU A 368 -12.68 32.17 19.34
C LEU A 368 -13.18 33.09 20.47
N PRO A 369 -13.51 32.57 21.66
CA PRO A 369 -13.86 33.41 22.79
C PRO A 369 -12.58 34.04 23.36
N GLY A 370 -12.50 35.38 23.37
CA GLY A 370 -11.48 36.10 24.15
C GLY A 370 -10.66 37.19 23.44
N SER A 371 -11.26 37.98 22.55
CA SER A 371 -10.68 39.28 22.18
C SER A 371 -11.73 40.37 22.40
N GLU A 372 -11.61 41.07 23.52
CA GLU A 372 -12.19 42.42 23.69
C GLU A 372 -11.48 43.42 22.77
#